data_AF-A0A7Z8QHX8-F1
#
_entry.id   AF-A0A7Z8QHX8-F1
#
_cell.length_a   1.000
_cell.length_b   1.000
_cell.length_c   1.000
_cell.angle_alpha   90.00
_cell.angle_beta   90.00
_cell.angle_gamma   90.00
#
_symmetry.space_group_name_H-M   'P 1'
#
loop_
_entity.id
_entity.type
_entity.pdbx_description
1 polymer ?
#
loop_
_entity_poly.entity_id
_entity_poly.type
_entity_poly.pdbx_seq_one_letter_code
_entity_poly.pdbx_strand_id
1 'polypeptide(L)'
;MFVDTGGRILKDYQLIDDTAELLIDALLGTGLDRAVTGLFADAIAHVNKLLIPVLAIDIPSGLNADTGNIMGCAICADITITFIVLKKGLFTGLAADCCGTVIFSDL
;
A
#
# COMPACT_ATOMS: atom_id res chain seq x y z
N MET A 1 -7.97 22.07 -1.09
CA MET A 1 -7.87 20.70 -0.51
C MET A 1 -8.50 19.73 -1.52
N PHE A 2 -8.19 18.42 -1.52
CA PHE A 2 -8.54 17.47 -2.62
C PHE A 2 -9.95 17.61 -3.22
N VAL A 3 -10.98 17.79 -2.37
CA VAL A 3 -12.38 17.95 -2.81
C VAL A 3 -12.63 19.31 -3.47
N ASP A 4 -12.02 20.39 -2.97
CA ASP A 4 -12.18 21.74 -3.52
C ASP A 4 -11.65 21.86 -4.95
N THR A 5 -10.73 20.96 -5.35
CA THR A 5 -10.16 20.87 -6.69
C THR A 5 -10.90 19.87 -7.59
N GLY A 6 -12.07 19.39 -7.18
CA GLY A 6 -12.91 18.46 -7.95
C GLY A 6 -12.69 16.98 -7.66
N GLY A 7 -11.84 16.65 -6.67
CA GLY A 7 -11.65 15.28 -6.19
C GLY A 7 -12.91 14.72 -5.55
N ARG A 8 -13.10 13.40 -5.64
CA ARG A 8 -14.26 12.69 -5.08
C ARG A 8 -13.82 11.73 -3.99
N ILE A 9 -14.52 11.74 -2.87
CA ILE A 9 -14.35 10.76 -1.80
C ILE A 9 -15.49 9.76 -1.90
N LEU A 10 -15.14 8.51 -2.18
CA LEU A 10 -16.07 7.39 -2.13
C LEU A 10 -16.00 6.75 -0.73
N LYS A 11 -17.14 6.26 -0.23
CA LYS A 11 -17.20 5.62 1.10
C LYS A 11 -16.99 4.12 1.06
N ASP A 12 -17.18 3.51 -0.11
CA ASP A 12 -17.16 2.06 -0.30
C ASP A 12 -15.99 1.69 -1.22
N TYR A 13 -14.99 0.99 -0.68
CA TYR A 13 -13.82 0.56 -1.45
C TYR A 13 -14.19 -0.48 -2.53
N GLN A 14 -15.32 -1.16 -2.36
CA GLN A 14 -15.84 -2.15 -3.31
C GLN A 14 -16.26 -1.54 -4.65
N LEU A 15 -16.37 -0.20 -4.74
CA LEU A 15 -16.62 0.51 -5.98
C LEU A 15 -15.37 0.60 -6.87
N ILE A 16 -14.20 0.24 -6.35
CA ILE A 16 -12.97 0.15 -7.13
C ILE A 16 -13.00 -1.16 -7.92
N ASP A 17 -12.86 -1.07 -9.22
CA ASP A 17 -12.86 -2.20 -10.14
C ASP A 17 -11.74 -2.06 -11.18
N ASP A 18 -11.69 -3.01 -12.12
CA ASP A 18 -10.66 -3.08 -13.18
C ASP A 18 -10.80 -1.96 -14.24
N THR A 19 -11.73 -1.01 -14.10
CA THR A 19 -11.80 0.18 -14.97
C THR A 19 -10.80 1.26 -14.55
N ALA A 20 -10.25 1.18 -13.35
CA ALA A 20 -9.15 2.02 -12.92
C ALA A 20 -7.85 1.63 -13.63
N GLU A 21 -7.04 2.62 -14.01
CA GLU A 21 -5.75 2.37 -14.68
C GLU A 21 -4.59 2.23 -13.69
N LEU A 22 -4.77 2.71 -12.47
CA LEU A 22 -3.77 2.68 -11.40
C LEU A 22 -4.46 2.77 -10.05
N LEU A 23 -4.01 1.95 -9.11
CA LEU A 23 -4.35 2.08 -7.70
C LEU A 23 -3.17 2.64 -6.91
N ILE A 24 -3.46 3.59 -6.02
CA ILE A 24 -2.46 4.17 -5.11
C ILE A 24 -2.78 3.70 -3.70
N ASP A 25 -1.87 2.91 -3.13
CA ASP A 25 -1.93 2.51 -1.73
C ASP A 25 -1.27 3.57 -0.84
N ALA A 26 -2.12 4.22 -0.04
CA ALA A 26 -1.74 5.13 1.05
C ALA A 26 -2.56 4.83 2.31
N LEU A 27 -2.92 3.55 2.53
CA LEU A 27 -3.87 3.13 3.55
C LEU A 27 -3.25 3.09 4.95
N LEU A 28 -2.02 2.57 5.06
CA LEU A 28 -1.23 2.42 6.28
C LEU A 28 0.24 2.75 5.96
N GLY A 29 1.03 3.10 6.98
CA GLY A 29 2.44 3.47 6.81
C GLY A 29 3.34 2.85 7.87
N THR A 30 4.44 3.54 8.19
CA THR A 30 5.54 3.05 9.06
C THR A 30 5.16 2.74 10.50
N GLY A 31 4.01 3.21 10.99
CA GLY A 31 3.55 3.00 12.38
C GLY A 31 2.86 1.66 12.65
N LEU A 32 2.84 0.72 11.71
CA LEU A 32 2.12 -0.55 11.86
C LEU A 32 2.83 -1.52 12.81
N ASP A 33 2.24 -1.72 13.99
CA ASP A 33 2.76 -2.55 15.08
C ASP A 33 1.90 -3.78 15.42
N ARG A 34 0.77 -3.94 14.71
CA ARG A 34 -0.23 -4.99 14.96
C ARG A 34 -0.74 -5.57 13.64
N ALA A 35 -1.32 -6.77 13.71
CA ALA A 35 -1.94 -7.39 12.54
C ALA A 35 -3.08 -6.53 11.98
N VAL A 36 -3.10 -6.36 10.66
CA VAL A 36 -4.18 -5.73 9.91
C VAL A 36 -5.39 -6.65 9.93
N THR A 37 -6.53 -6.12 10.37
CA THR A 37 -7.79 -6.85 10.50
C THR A 37 -8.98 -5.97 10.11
N GLY A 38 -10.17 -6.58 9.99
CA GLY A 38 -11.41 -5.88 9.67
C GLY A 38 -11.35 -5.18 8.32
N LEU A 39 -11.91 -3.96 8.26
CA LEU A 39 -12.11 -3.21 7.02
C LEU A 39 -10.83 -3.03 6.20
N PHE A 40 -9.68 -2.81 6.86
CA PHE A 40 -8.40 -2.67 6.17
C PHE A 40 -7.96 -3.98 5.53
N ALA A 41 -8.13 -5.11 6.22
CA ALA A 41 -7.80 -6.42 5.65
C ALA A 41 -8.70 -6.76 4.47
N ASP A 42 -10.00 -6.44 4.57
CA ASP A 42 -10.95 -6.66 3.48
C ASP A 42 -10.63 -5.79 2.26
N ALA A 43 -10.25 -4.52 2.47
CA ALA A 43 -9.85 -3.62 1.40
C ALA A 43 -8.56 -4.08 0.71
N ILE A 44 -7.54 -4.50 1.46
CA ILE A 44 -6.30 -5.08 0.92
C ILE A 44 -6.62 -6.33 0.09
N ALA A 45 -7.46 -7.22 0.61
CA ALA A 45 -7.85 -8.43 -0.08
C ALA A 45 -8.67 -8.16 -1.36
N HIS A 46 -9.44 -7.07 -1.40
CA HIS A 46 -10.14 -6.61 -2.59
C HIS A 46 -9.16 -6.09 -3.64
N VAL A 47 -8.26 -5.18 -3.25
CA VAL A 47 -7.25 -4.59 -4.13
C VAL A 47 -6.36 -5.66 -4.76
N ASN A 48 -5.84 -6.59 -3.97
CA ASN A 48 -4.92 -7.63 -4.46
C ASN A 48 -5.59 -8.63 -5.44
N LYS A 49 -6.92 -8.59 -5.62
CA LYS A 49 -7.64 -9.40 -6.61
C LYS A 49 -7.86 -8.68 -7.95
N LEU A 50 -7.71 -7.36 -7.98
CA LEU A 50 -7.87 -6.56 -9.19
C LEU A 50 -6.66 -6.79 -10.12
N LEU A 51 -6.89 -6.69 -11.43
CA LEU A 51 -5.86 -6.85 -12.44
C LEU A 51 -5.34 -5.50 -12.91
N ILE A 52 -5.07 -4.61 -11.96
CA ILE A 52 -4.61 -3.24 -12.19
C ILE A 52 -3.28 -2.99 -11.49
N PRO A 53 -2.39 -2.13 -12.04
CA PRO A 53 -1.15 -1.78 -11.38
C PRO A 53 -1.38 -1.12 -10.01
N VAL A 54 -0.54 -1.44 -9.03
CA VAL A 54 -0.59 -0.89 -7.68
C VAL A 54 0.72 -0.16 -7.35
N LEU A 55 0.59 1.11 -6.97
CA LEU A 55 1.67 1.95 -6.47
C LEU A 55 1.50 2.15 -4.95
N ALA A 56 2.44 1.64 -4.15
CA ALA A 56 2.48 1.90 -2.72
C ALA A 56 3.27 3.17 -2.40
N ILE A 57 2.72 3.95 -1.46
CA ILE A 57 3.34 5.15 -0.92
C ILE A 57 3.99 4.81 0.42
N ASP A 58 5.28 5.10 0.51
CA ASP A 58 6.17 4.88 1.64
C ASP A 58 6.53 3.41 1.94
N ILE A 59 5.50 2.59 2.21
CA ILE A 59 5.56 1.16 2.54
C ILE A 59 4.23 0.54 2.08
N PRO A 60 4.22 -0.65 1.44
CA PRO A 60 2.96 -1.35 1.17
C PRO A 60 2.16 -1.57 2.45
N SER A 61 0.92 -1.14 2.47
CA SER A 61 0.04 -1.26 3.63
C SER A 61 -0.03 -2.70 4.08
N GLY A 62 0.25 -2.93 5.37
CA GLY A 62 0.32 -4.27 5.95
C GLY A 62 1.73 -4.84 6.11
N LEU A 63 2.75 -4.21 5.50
CA LEU A 63 4.15 -4.55 5.73
C LEU A 63 4.71 -3.76 6.92
N ASN A 64 5.40 -4.42 7.84
CA ASN A 64 6.09 -3.74 8.93
C ASN A 64 7.40 -3.11 8.45
N ALA A 65 7.51 -1.79 8.61
CA ALA A 65 8.62 -0.99 8.07
C ALA A 65 10.01 -1.30 8.67
N ASP A 66 10.09 -1.93 9.83
CA ASP A 66 11.37 -2.24 10.48
C ASP A 66 11.86 -3.66 10.19
N THR A 67 10.92 -4.59 10.06
CA THR A 67 11.21 -6.04 9.99
C THR A 67 10.95 -6.65 8.62
N GLY A 68 10.06 -6.06 7.82
CA GLY A 68 9.60 -6.64 6.56
C GLY A 68 8.65 -7.82 6.74
N ASN A 69 8.09 -8.00 7.94
CA ASN A 69 7.05 -8.98 8.19
C ASN A 69 5.70 -8.48 7.67
N ILE A 70 4.94 -9.37 7.04
CA ILE A 70 3.53 -9.11 6.73
C ILE A 70 2.71 -9.22 8.04
N MET A 71 2.00 -8.15 8.36
CA MET A 71 1.20 -8.03 9.58
C MET A 71 -0.23 -8.49 9.29
N GLY A 72 -0.43 -9.80 9.13
CA GLY A 72 -1.73 -10.41 8.81
C GLY A 72 -2.01 -10.48 7.30
N CYS A 73 -2.04 -9.34 6.62
CA CYS A 73 -2.09 -9.24 5.16
C CYS A 73 -1.36 -7.97 4.70
N ALA A 74 -0.95 -7.91 3.43
CA ALA A 74 -0.30 -6.74 2.85
C ALA A 74 -0.72 -6.51 1.40
N ILE A 75 -0.67 -5.27 0.96
CA ILE A 75 -0.79 -4.90 -0.45
C ILE A 75 0.37 -5.51 -1.24
N CYS A 76 0.08 -6.11 -2.39
CA CYS A 76 1.08 -6.51 -3.37
C CYS A 76 1.24 -5.38 -4.39
N ALA A 77 2.27 -4.56 -4.22
CA ALA A 77 2.56 -3.42 -5.09
C ALA A 77 3.49 -3.81 -6.25
N ASP A 78 3.27 -3.20 -7.42
CA ASP A 78 4.19 -3.26 -8.54
C ASP A 78 5.37 -2.30 -8.34
N ILE A 79 5.10 -1.16 -7.71
CA ILE A 79 6.09 -0.13 -7.38
C ILE A 79 5.82 0.38 -5.95
N THR A 80 6.87 0.59 -5.19
CA THR A 80 6.82 1.32 -3.91
C THR A 80 7.71 2.55 -4.00
N ILE A 81 7.16 3.74 -3.80
CA ILE A 81 7.96 4.98 -3.65
C ILE A 81 8.11 5.29 -2.17
N THR A 82 9.34 5.36 -1.67
CA THR A 82 9.64 5.64 -0.28
C THR A 82 10.43 6.92 -0.09
N PHE A 83 10.20 7.63 1.01
CA PHE A 83 10.70 8.99 1.23
C PHE A 83 11.64 9.09 2.43
N ILE A 84 12.52 10.11 2.42
CA ILE A 84 13.41 10.54 3.52
C ILE A 84 14.50 9.53 3.87
N VAL A 85 14.13 8.30 4.19
CA VAL A 85 15.02 7.17 4.46
C VAL A 85 14.51 5.91 3.80
N LEU A 86 15.44 5.01 3.45
CA LEU A 86 15.13 3.63 3.09
C LEU A 86 14.78 2.84 4.36
N LYS A 87 13.54 2.34 4.43
CA LYS A 87 13.08 1.53 5.56
C LYS A 87 13.68 0.13 5.43
N LYS A 88 14.22 -0.42 6.52
CA LYS A 88 14.80 -1.77 6.53
C LYS A 88 13.80 -2.81 6.06
N GLY A 89 12.55 -2.69 6.48
CA GLY A 89 11.45 -3.57 6.13
C GLY A 89 11.06 -3.56 4.65
N LEU A 90 11.61 -2.68 3.80
CA LEU A 90 11.46 -2.79 2.34
C LEU A 90 12.43 -3.80 1.70
N PHE A 91 13.44 -4.26 2.45
CA PHE A 91 14.53 -5.07 1.93
C PHE A 91 14.75 -6.35 2.74
N THR A 92 13.87 -6.65 3.71
CA THR A 92 13.98 -7.80 4.61
C THR A 92 12.67 -8.57 4.68
N GLY A 93 12.69 -9.75 5.30
CA GLY A 93 11.48 -10.55 5.53
C GLY A 93 10.80 -10.92 4.21
N LEU A 94 9.50 -10.63 4.13
CA LEU A 94 8.63 -10.92 2.98
C LEU A 94 8.46 -9.71 2.05
N ALA A 95 9.25 -8.65 2.21
CA ALA A 95 9.15 -7.44 1.41
C ALA A 95 9.29 -7.70 -0.10
N ALA A 96 10.14 -8.65 -0.48
CA ALA A 96 10.36 -9.03 -1.87
C ALA A 96 9.08 -9.55 -2.57
N ASP A 97 8.13 -10.07 -1.79
CA ASP A 97 6.88 -10.63 -2.32
C ASP A 97 5.81 -9.55 -2.56
N CYS A 98 5.99 -8.33 -2.03
CA CYS A 98 4.93 -7.32 -2.01
C CYS A 98 5.36 -5.88 -2.33
N CYS A 99 6.64 -5.54 -2.34
CA CYS A 99 7.09 -4.16 -2.58
C CYS A 99 7.25 -3.81 -4.06
N GLY A 100 7.36 -4.80 -4.94
CA GLY A 100 7.68 -4.60 -6.34
C GLY A 100 9.00 -3.84 -6.51
N THR A 101 9.05 -2.89 -7.46
CA THR A 101 10.21 -2.01 -7.63
C THR A 101 10.21 -0.91 -6.58
N VAL A 102 11.25 -0.87 -5.74
CA VAL A 102 11.41 0.18 -4.73
C VAL A 102 12.16 1.38 -5.31
N ILE A 103 11.53 2.55 -5.28
CA ILE A 103 12.08 3.84 -5.69
C ILE A 103 12.27 4.70 -4.44
N PHE A 104 13.48 5.23 -4.25
CA PHE A 104 13.76 6.20 -3.20
C PHE A 104 13.59 7.62 -3.73
N SER A 105 12.92 8.46 -2.96
CA SER A 105 12.84 9.90 -3.16
C SER A 105 13.47 10.62 -1.97
N ASP A 106 14.39 11.52 -2.25
CA ASP A 106 15.09 12.35 -1.25
C ASP A 106 14.29 13.57 -0.79
N LEU A 107 13.05 13.70 -1.29
CA LEU A 107 12.07 14.77 -1.07
C LEU A 107 12.18 15.51 0.28
#